data_AF-X0INZ9-F1
#
_entry.id   AF-X0INZ9-F1
#
_cell.length_a   1.000
_cell.length_b   1.000
_cell.length_c   1.000
_cell.angle_alpha   90.00
_cell.angle_beta   90.00
_cell.angle_gamma   90.00
#
_symmetry.space_group_name_H-M   'P 1'
#
loop_
_entity.id
_entity.type
_entity.pdbx_description
1 polymer ?
#
loop_
_entity_poly.entity_id
_entity_poly.type
_entity_poly.pdbx_seq_one_letter_code
_entity_poly.pdbx_strand_id
1 'polypeptide(L)'
;MERHNQILQDIADKIRDFYKLRQPYRVFSSSTRPRHATDTNIIDISMLSQVISVDSAQRNCLVEPNVPMDRLVEATMPFGIIPPVVMEFPGITAGGGFAGTSGESSSFRHGFFNETVNSVEMILGNGDTIRASREEHEDLFHEAKQFVKTTYHRVGNVSAAISTTKKCCENVDVDYVHEIWPLWLCPLKGCRTPTFHPVTKGSSDTGTGDNMSQPMLNIGVWGWGPLDPEEFKTKNEALEKKLMELGGRKWLYAHTYYTEEQFRELNDRCWYQELRERYFANRLRQGEKEWP
;
A
#
# COMPACT_ATOMS: atom_id res chain seq x y z
N MET A 1 -28.02 -0.90 -2.66
CA MET A 1 -27.54 -2.18 -3.22
C MET A 1 -27.77 -2.31 -4.71
N GLU A 2 -28.98 -2.13 -5.24
CA GLU A 2 -29.23 -2.32 -6.69
C GLU A 2 -28.35 -1.43 -7.60
N ARG A 3 -28.27 -0.12 -7.33
CA ARG A 3 -27.35 0.79 -8.02
C ARG A 3 -25.90 0.31 -7.98
N HIS A 4 -25.44 -0.12 -6.81
CA HIS A 4 -24.07 -0.56 -6.60
C HIS A 4 -23.76 -1.79 -7.47
N ASN A 5 -24.64 -2.78 -7.43
CA ASN A 5 -24.50 -4.02 -8.20
C ASN A 5 -24.50 -3.75 -9.71
N GLN A 6 -25.34 -2.83 -10.19
CA GLN A 6 -25.34 -2.44 -11.60
C GLN A 6 -24.02 -1.78 -12.01
N ILE A 7 -23.50 -0.86 -11.19
CA ILE A 7 -22.21 -0.21 -11.47
C ILE A 7 -21.07 -1.23 -11.46
N LEU A 8 -21.05 -2.16 -10.49
CA LEU A 8 -20.06 -3.23 -10.46
C LEU A 8 -20.13 -4.11 -11.70
N GLN A 9 -21.34 -4.47 -12.14
CA GLN A 9 -21.53 -5.26 -13.35
C GLN A 9 -21.01 -4.53 -14.58
N ASP A 10 -21.33 -3.24 -14.75
CA ASP A 10 -20.87 -2.44 -15.88
C ASP A 10 -19.33 -2.32 -15.90
N ILE A 11 -18.70 -2.16 -14.73
CA ILE A 11 -17.24 -2.13 -14.59
C ILE A 11 -16.64 -3.49 -14.91
N ALA A 12 -17.21 -4.57 -14.36
CA ALA A 12 -16.78 -5.94 -14.58
C ALA A 12 -16.86 -6.32 -16.06
N ASP A 13 -17.93 -5.95 -16.75
CA ASP A 13 -18.12 -6.17 -18.18
C ASP A 13 -17.06 -5.44 -19.01
N LYS A 14 -16.78 -4.16 -18.70
CA LYS A 14 -15.70 -3.41 -19.34
C LYS A 14 -14.32 -4.04 -19.10
N ILE A 15 -14.02 -4.46 -17.87
CA ILE A 15 -12.75 -5.16 -17.56
C ILE A 15 -12.68 -6.46 -18.34
N ARG A 16 -13.79 -7.20 -18.44
CA ARG A 16 -13.86 -8.45 -19.20
C ARG A 16 -13.64 -8.23 -20.69
N ASP A 17 -14.13 -7.14 -21.25
CA ASP A 17 -13.89 -6.77 -22.65
C ASP A 17 -12.41 -6.42 -22.87
N PHE A 18 -11.81 -5.60 -22.00
CA PHE A 18 -10.37 -5.33 -22.04
C PHE A 18 -9.55 -6.61 -21.89
N TYR A 19 -9.99 -7.54 -21.02
CA TYR A 19 -9.38 -8.85 -20.87
C TYR A 19 -9.54 -9.72 -22.12
N LYS A 20 -10.68 -9.75 -22.80
CA LYS A 20 -10.82 -10.51 -24.06
C LYS A 20 -9.94 -9.93 -25.16
N LEU A 21 -9.91 -8.60 -25.27
CA LEU A 21 -9.18 -7.86 -26.29
C LEU A 21 -7.67 -7.75 -26.01
N ARG A 22 -7.21 -8.23 -24.84
CA ARG A 22 -5.84 -8.03 -24.34
C ARG A 22 -5.42 -6.56 -24.33
N GLN A 23 -6.37 -5.69 -24.07
CA GLN A 23 -6.14 -4.26 -24.01
C GLN A 23 -5.83 -3.85 -22.56
N PRO A 24 -4.74 -3.11 -22.34
CA PRO A 24 -4.47 -2.52 -21.04
C PRO A 24 -5.44 -1.39 -20.72
N TYR A 25 -5.65 -1.15 -19.43
CA TYR A 25 -6.48 -0.07 -18.91
C TYR A 25 -5.91 0.49 -17.60
N ARG A 26 -6.41 1.66 -17.18
CA ARG A 26 -6.13 2.28 -15.88
C ARG A 26 -7.43 2.47 -15.12
N VAL A 27 -7.37 2.31 -13.80
CA VAL A 27 -8.49 2.68 -12.92
C VAL A 27 -8.26 4.11 -12.44
N PHE A 28 -9.24 4.97 -12.64
CA PHE A 28 -9.25 6.33 -12.10
C PHE A 28 -10.18 6.37 -10.89
N SER A 29 -9.62 6.74 -9.75
CA SER A 29 -10.34 7.02 -8.51
C SER A 29 -10.19 8.50 -8.15
N SER A 30 -11.07 9.01 -7.30
CA SER A 30 -11.12 10.41 -6.84
C SER A 30 -9.90 10.87 -5.99
N SER A 31 -8.77 10.16 -6.08
CA SER A 31 -7.56 10.44 -5.31
C SER A 31 -6.90 11.78 -5.69
N THR A 32 -6.07 12.28 -4.79
CA THR A 32 -5.16 13.45 -4.95
C THR A 32 -4.11 13.29 -6.06
N ARG A 33 -4.21 12.27 -6.93
CA ARG A 33 -3.25 11.98 -7.99
C ARG A 33 -3.62 12.71 -9.30
N PRO A 34 -2.65 13.24 -10.05
CA PRO A 34 -2.91 13.92 -11.32
C PRO A 34 -3.64 13.03 -12.34
N ARG A 35 -4.51 13.63 -13.17
CA ARG A 35 -5.12 12.95 -14.31
C ARG A 35 -4.07 12.55 -15.34
N HIS A 36 -4.24 11.37 -15.93
CA HIS A 36 -3.35 10.80 -16.94
C HIS A 36 -3.69 11.28 -18.36
N ALA A 37 -2.77 11.01 -19.32
CA ALA A 37 -2.89 11.40 -20.73
C ALA A 37 -4.17 10.89 -21.41
N THR A 38 -4.66 11.65 -22.40
CA THR A 38 -5.96 11.46 -23.10
C THR A 38 -6.10 10.15 -23.87
N ASP A 39 -5.00 9.50 -24.22
CA ASP A 39 -4.99 8.33 -25.12
C ASP A 39 -4.97 6.99 -24.37
N THR A 40 -5.41 6.96 -23.11
CA THR A 40 -5.42 5.74 -22.28
C THR A 40 -6.82 5.22 -22.03
N ASN A 41 -7.00 3.90 -22.14
CA ASN A 41 -8.22 3.24 -21.67
C ASN A 41 -8.36 3.47 -20.16
N ILE A 42 -9.44 4.14 -19.75
CA ILE A 42 -9.71 4.47 -18.34
C ILE A 42 -11.03 3.85 -17.90
N ILE A 43 -10.99 3.20 -16.74
CA ILE A 43 -12.14 2.81 -15.95
C ILE A 43 -12.28 3.83 -14.84
N ASP A 44 -13.21 4.75 -15.03
CA ASP A 44 -13.57 5.72 -14.01
C ASP A 44 -14.46 5.04 -12.97
N ILE A 45 -14.00 5.03 -11.71
CA ILE A 45 -14.77 4.53 -10.56
C ILE A 45 -15.16 5.65 -9.60
N SER A 46 -14.95 6.92 -9.95
CA SER A 46 -15.20 8.07 -9.07
C SER A 46 -16.65 8.16 -8.58
N MET A 47 -17.60 7.56 -9.31
CA MET A 47 -19.01 7.47 -8.93
C MET A 47 -19.30 6.51 -7.77
N LEU A 48 -18.36 5.63 -7.41
CA LEU A 48 -18.47 4.69 -6.30
C LEU A 48 -18.08 5.37 -4.97
N SER A 49 -18.91 6.29 -4.49
CA SER A 49 -18.66 7.18 -3.34
C SER A 49 -19.79 7.20 -2.28
N GLN A 50 -20.65 6.18 -2.24
CA GLN A 50 -21.75 6.08 -1.28
C GLN A 50 -21.42 5.24 -0.04
N VAL A 51 -21.88 5.71 1.12
CA VAL A 51 -22.11 4.84 2.29
C VAL A 51 -23.42 4.10 2.04
N ILE A 52 -23.35 2.79 1.80
CA ILE A 52 -24.50 1.99 1.35
C ILE A 52 -25.41 1.64 2.54
N SER A 53 -24.82 1.26 3.67
CA SER A 53 -25.56 0.94 4.89
C SER A 53 -24.69 1.10 6.13
N VAL A 54 -25.36 1.35 7.27
CA VAL A 54 -24.76 1.38 8.61
C VAL A 54 -25.60 0.49 9.51
N ASP A 55 -24.98 -0.52 10.12
CA ASP A 55 -25.61 -1.43 11.06
C ASP A 55 -25.09 -1.14 12.47
N SER A 56 -25.92 -0.53 13.30
CA SER A 56 -25.57 -0.18 14.68
C SER A 56 -25.55 -1.39 15.63
N ALA A 57 -26.28 -2.47 15.31
CA ALA A 57 -26.30 -3.68 16.11
C ALA A 57 -25.01 -4.49 15.91
N GLN A 58 -24.60 -4.67 14.65
CA GLN A 58 -23.36 -5.37 14.29
C GLN A 58 -22.12 -4.45 14.32
N ARG A 59 -22.32 -3.14 14.48
CA ARG A 59 -21.26 -2.11 14.52
C ARG A 59 -20.37 -2.14 13.27
N ASN A 60 -20.99 -2.26 12.11
CA ASN A 60 -20.30 -2.23 10.82
C ASN A 60 -21.04 -1.35 9.81
N CYS A 61 -20.37 -1.03 8.72
CA CYS A 61 -20.95 -0.30 7.60
C CYS A 61 -20.46 -0.87 6.29
N LEU A 62 -21.30 -0.81 5.26
CA LEU A 62 -20.93 -1.12 3.89
C LEU A 62 -20.74 0.19 3.13
N VAL A 63 -19.57 0.36 2.51
CA VAL A 63 -19.15 1.62 1.89
C VAL A 63 -18.49 1.37 0.56
N GLU A 64 -18.72 2.27 -0.40
CA GLU A 64 -18.03 2.27 -1.68
C GLU A 64 -16.59 2.83 -1.54
N PRO A 65 -15.64 2.43 -2.41
CA PRO A 65 -14.21 2.73 -2.25
C PRO A 65 -13.85 4.21 -2.29
N ASN A 66 -14.66 5.09 -2.89
CA ASN A 66 -14.39 6.53 -2.95
C ASN A 66 -15.12 7.34 -1.86
N VAL A 67 -15.70 6.70 -0.84
CA VAL A 67 -16.23 7.44 0.32
C VAL A 67 -15.06 8.08 1.08
N PRO A 68 -14.96 9.42 1.17
CA PRO A 68 -13.95 10.10 1.97
C PRO A 68 -14.23 9.95 3.47
N MET A 69 -13.19 10.09 4.31
CA MET A 69 -13.30 9.88 5.75
C MET A 69 -14.30 10.81 6.43
N ASP A 70 -14.37 12.07 6.01
CA ASP A 70 -15.33 13.03 6.55
C ASP A 70 -16.78 12.55 6.34
N ARG A 71 -17.11 12.10 5.13
CA ARG A 71 -18.43 11.55 4.81
C ARG A 71 -18.69 10.24 5.55
N LEU A 72 -17.68 9.40 5.74
CA LEU A 72 -17.82 8.16 6.51
C LEU A 72 -18.16 8.44 7.98
N VAL A 73 -17.48 9.40 8.61
CA VAL A 73 -17.77 9.81 9.98
C VAL A 73 -19.16 10.45 10.07
N GLU A 74 -19.49 11.38 9.17
CA GLU A 74 -20.82 12.01 9.13
C GLU A 74 -21.96 10.98 9.00
N ALA A 75 -21.78 9.94 8.19
CA ALA A 75 -22.80 8.92 7.98
C ALA A 75 -22.98 7.96 9.17
N THR A 76 -21.91 7.73 9.95
CA THR A 76 -21.92 6.80 11.09
C THR A 76 -22.34 7.47 12.39
N MET A 77 -22.07 8.77 12.54
CA MET A 77 -22.34 9.54 13.76
C MET A 77 -23.81 9.52 14.24
N PRO A 78 -24.86 9.61 13.37
CA PRO A 78 -26.26 9.50 13.80
C PRO A 78 -26.62 8.17 14.45
N PHE A 79 -25.83 7.12 14.19
CA PHE A 79 -26.00 5.78 14.75
C PHE A 79 -25.20 5.57 16.05
N GLY A 80 -24.53 6.62 16.54
CA GLY A 80 -23.72 6.55 17.77
C GLY A 80 -22.44 5.73 17.63
N ILE A 81 -21.99 5.50 16.40
CA ILE A 81 -20.76 4.75 16.10
C ILE A 81 -19.84 5.59 15.21
N ILE A 82 -18.55 5.32 15.28
CA ILE A 82 -17.52 5.91 14.41
C ILE A 82 -16.55 4.81 13.98
N PRO A 83 -15.87 4.94 12.82
CA PRO A 83 -14.80 4.03 12.45
C PRO A 83 -13.74 3.96 13.57
N PRO A 84 -13.22 2.76 13.91
CA PRO A 84 -12.20 2.64 14.96
C PRO A 84 -10.90 3.39 14.65
N VAL A 85 -10.63 3.62 13.36
CA VAL A 85 -9.51 4.41 12.83
C VAL A 85 -10.09 5.40 11.82
N VAL A 86 -9.83 6.70 12.01
CA VAL A 86 -10.27 7.77 11.12
C VAL A 86 -9.03 8.51 10.68
N MET A 87 -8.71 8.58 9.40
CA MET A 87 -7.45 9.21 8.94
C MET A 87 -7.54 10.75 9.03
N GLU A 88 -6.46 11.42 9.43
CA GLU A 88 -6.42 12.89 9.66
C GLU A 88 -6.90 13.74 8.47
N PHE A 89 -6.57 13.35 7.23
CA PHE A 89 -6.97 14.11 6.06
C PHE A 89 -8.38 13.73 5.59
N PRO A 90 -9.34 14.68 5.54
CA PRO A 90 -10.75 14.37 5.26
C PRO A 90 -10.96 13.74 3.88
N GLY A 91 -10.14 14.12 2.89
CA GLY A 91 -10.23 13.62 1.52
C GLY A 91 -9.67 12.22 1.29
N ILE A 92 -9.09 11.55 2.30
CA ILE A 92 -8.66 10.16 2.12
C ILE A 92 -9.89 9.26 2.06
N THR A 93 -9.96 8.42 1.02
CA THR A 93 -11.11 7.54 0.80
C THR A 93 -10.99 6.21 1.53
N ALA A 94 -12.11 5.53 1.80
CA ALA A 94 -12.13 4.20 2.42
C ALA A 94 -11.33 3.16 1.60
N GLY A 95 -11.49 3.17 0.27
CA GLY A 95 -10.71 2.31 -0.62
C GLY A 95 -9.24 2.70 -0.66
N GLY A 96 -8.93 4.00 -0.60
CA GLY A 96 -7.56 4.49 -0.49
C GLY A 96 -6.90 4.07 0.83
N GLY A 97 -7.62 4.17 1.94
CA GLY A 97 -7.15 3.76 3.26
C GLY A 97 -7.01 2.25 3.42
N PHE A 98 -7.88 1.48 2.78
CA PHE A 98 -7.79 0.03 2.70
C PHE A 98 -6.57 -0.42 1.89
N ALA A 99 -6.38 0.15 0.70
CA ALA A 99 -5.27 -0.21 -0.19
C ALA A 99 -3.91 0.32 0.32
N GLY A 100 -3.90 1.48 0.98
CA GLY A 100 -2.71 2.25 1.34
C GLY A 100 -2.27 2.19 2.80
N THR A 101 -2.73 1.19 3.57
CA THR A 101 -2.38 0.96 4.99
C THR A 101 -2.33 2.25 5.82
N SER A 102 -3.50 2.80 6.15
CA SER A 102 -3.57 4.10 6.81
C SER A 102 -3.77 4.00 8.31
N GLY A 103 -2.97 4.73 9.08
CA GLY A 103 -3.03 4.76 10.54
C GLY A 103 -3.39 6.14 11.08
N GLU A 104 -3.89 6.17 12.32
CA GLU A 104 -4.15 7.39 13.08
C GLU A 104 -3.86 7.18 14.58
N SER A 105 -4.01 8.21 15.40
CA SER A 105 -3.95 8.19 16.87
C SER A 105 -4.69 7.04 17.58
N SER A 106 -5.72 6.41 17.00
CA SER A 106 -6.40 5.23 17.57
C SER A 106 -5.86 3.88 17.09
N SER A 107 -4.96 3.88 16.10
CA SER A 107 -4.39 2.66 15.51
C SER A 107 -3.55 1.84 16.48
N PHE A 108 -3.01 2.44 17.55
CA PHE A 108 -2.32 1.68 18.60
C PHE A 108 -3.23 0.65 19.28
N ARG A 109 -4.56 0.86 19.25
CA ARG A 109 -5.57 -0.03 19.84
C ARG A 109 -6.24 -0.92 18.80
N HIS A 110 -6.46 -0.40 17.58
CA HIS A 110 -7.33 -1.02 16.58
C HIS A 110 -6.60 -1.55 15.33
N GLY A 111 -5.27 -1.39 15.27
CA GLY A 111 -4.51 -1.64 14.04
C GLY A 111 -4.68 -0.51 13.03
N PHE A 112 -4.23 -0.71 11.79
CA PHE A 112 -4.46 0.22 10.69
C PHE A 112 -5.90 0.14 10.19
N PHE A 113 -6.35 1.15 9.44
CA PHE A 113 -7.69 1.21 8.87
C PHE A 113 -8.05 -0.08 8.12
N ASN A 114 -7.13 -0.61 7.30
CA ASN A 114 -7.31 -1.85 6.56
C ASN A 114 -7.49 -3.10 7.44
N GLU A 115 -7.03 -3.08 8.70
CA GLU A 115 -7.24 -4.16 9.66
C GLU A 115 -8.64 -4.12 10.30
N THR A 116 -9.26 -2.94 10.31
CA THR A 116 -10.65 -2.73 10.75
C THR A 116 -11.67 -3.13 9.69
N VAL A 117 -11.23 -3.40 8.46
CA VAL A 117 -12.10 -3.85 7.36
C VAL A 117 -12.35 -5.35 7.48
N ASN A 118 -13.62 -5.74 7.46
CA ASN A 118 -14.04 -7.14 7.60
C ASN A 118 -13.94 -7.94 6.29
N SER A 119 -14.31 -7.31 5.17
CA SER A 119 -14.26 -7.91 3.84
C SER A 119 -14.27 -6.84 2.75
N VAL A 120 -13.88 -7.20 1.54
CA VAL A 120 -13.98 -6.35 0.35
C VAL A 120 -14.58 -7.11 -0.83
N GLU A 121 -15.27 -6.39 -1.70
CA GLU A 121 -15.64 -6.87 -3.03
C GLU A 121 -14.60 -6.39 -4.03
N MET A 122 -14.10 -7.29 -4.88
CA MET A 122 -13.02 -7.04 -5.81
C MET A 122 -13.42 -7.48 -7.22
N ILE A 123 -13.12 -6.66 -8.21
CA ILE A 123 -13.21 -7.06 -9.62
C ILE A 123 -11.79 -7.44 -10.08
N LEU A 124 -11.63 -8.70 -10.49
CA LEU A 124 -10.37 -9.29 -10.91
C LEU A 124 -9.96 -8.83 -12.31
N GLY A 125 -8.71 -9.12 -12.70
CA GLY A 125 -8.16 -8.72 -13.99
C GLY A 125 -8.91 -9.27 -15.21
N ASN A 126 -9.69 -10.34 -15.03
CA ASN A 126 -10.56 -10.93 -16.05
C ASN A 126 -12.02 -10.42 -16.02
N GLY A 127 -12.36 -9.55 -15.07
CA GLY A 127 -13.70 -9.04 -14.88
C GLY A 127 -14.61 -9.92 -14.02
N ASP A 128 -14.07 -10.94 -13.34
CA ASP A 128 -14.85 -11.67 -12.34
C ASP A 128 -14.94 -10.87 -11.04
N THR A 129 -16.09 -10.91 -10.39
CA THR A 129 -16.28 -10.26 -9.08
C THR A 129 -16.18 -11.32 -7.98
N ILE A 130 -15.36 -11.05 -6.97
CA ILE A 130 -15.21 -11.92 -5.81
C ILE A 130 -15.28 -11.14 -4.51
N ARG A 131 -15.61 -11.83 -3.42
CA ARG A 131 -15.55 -11.31 -2.07
C ARG A 131 -14.32 -11.88 -1.37
N ALA A 132 -13.51 -11.02 -0.77
CA ALA A 132 -12.33 -11.44 -0.02
C ALA A 132 -12.45 -11.02 1.46
N SER A 133 -12.14 -11.92 2.37
CA SER A 133 -12.12 -11.72 3.83
C SER A 133 -10.97 -12.53 4.46
N ARG A 134 -10.90 -12.57 5.79
CA ARG A 134 -9.90 -13.40 6.50
C ARG A 134 -10.19 -14.90 6.40
N GLU A 135 -11.40 -15.25 6.01
CA GLU A 135 -11.91 -16.63 5.94
C GLU A 135 -12.15 -17.09 4.49
N GLU A 136 -12.25 -16.15 3.56
CA GLU A 136 -12.59 -16.39 2.15
C GLU A 136 -11.58 -15.65 1.27
N HIS A 137 -10.82 -16.38 0.43
CA HIS A 137 -9.74 -15.79 -0.38
C HIS A 137 -8.75 -14.96 0.46
N GLU A 138 -8.32 -15.53 1.59
CA GLU A 138 -7.48 -14.86 2.59
C GLU A 138 -6.18 -14.30 2.00
N ASP A 139 -5.54 -15.05 1.11
CA ASP A 139 -4.33 -14.62 0.40
C ASP A 139 -4.60 -13.34 -0.39
N LEU A 140 -5.68 -13.30 -1.19
CA LEU A 140 -6.07 -12.10 -1.90
C LEU A 140 -6.46 -10.97 -0.95
N PHE A 141 -7.19 -11.26 0.14
CA PHE A 141 -7.57 -10.24 1.11
C PHE A 141 -6.37 -9.61 1.80
N HIS A 142 -5.30 -10.38 2.05
CA HIS A 142 -4.05 -9.85 2.59
C HIS A 142 -3.24 -9.10 1.54
N GLU A 143 -3.10 -9.63 0.33
CA GLU A 143 -2.29 -9.02 -0.74
C GLU A 143 -2.93 -7.75 -1.32
N ALA A 144 -4.26 -7.68 -1.39
CA ALA A 144 -5.01 -6.50 -1.82
C ALA A 144 -4.74 -5.24 -0.98
N LYS A 145 -4.28 -5.43 0.27
CA LYS A 145 -3.91 -4.37 1.22
C LYS A 145 -2.48 -3.87 1.04
N GLN A 146 -1.66 -4.49 0.19
CA GLN A 146 -0.19 -4.30 0.21
C GLN A 146 0.36 -3.18 -0.69
N PHE A 147 -0.48 -2.34 -1.27
CA PHE A 147 0.01 -1.22 -2.08
C PHE A 147 0.16 0.04 -1.21
N VAL A 148 1.35 0.14 -0.61
CA VAL A 148 1.87 1.17 0.33
C VAL A 148 1.76 0.71 1.79
N LYS A 149 2.92 0.33 2.36
CA LYS A 149 3.08 0.00 3.79
C LYS A 149 3.71 1.19 4.49
N THR A 150 2.92 1.84 5.35
CA THR A 150 3.44 2.50 6.55
C THR A 150 2.99 1.67 7.75
N THR A 151 3.87 1.52 8.72
CA THR A 151 3.56 0.81 9.98
C THR A 151 4.02 1.72 11.10
N TYR A 152 3.45 1.55 12.29
CA TYR A 152 3.91 2.11 13.56
C TYR A 152 3.62 1.08 14.64
N HIS A 153 4.64 0.77 15.43
CA HIS A 153 4.49 0.14 16.74
C HIS A 153 5.54 0.65 17.72
N ARG A 154 5.21 0.48 18.99
CA ARG A 154 5.78 1.11 20.18
C ARG A 154 7.24 0.72 20.43
N VAL A 155 8.10 1.73 20.50
CA VAL A 155 9.44 1.66 21.09
C VAL A 155 9.35 1.75 22.62
N GLY A 156 10.32 1.15 23.34
CA GLY A 156 10.37 1.17 24.82
C GLY A 156 10.29 2.59 25.41
N ASN A 157 10.71 3.60 24.65
CA ASN A 157 10.14 4.94 24.62
C ASN A 157 10.68 5.68 23.39
N VAL A 158 9.97 6.71 22.94
CA VAL A 158 10.36 7.56 21.80
C VAL A 158 11.68 8.30 22.07
N SER A 159 11.98 8.58 23.35
CA SER A 159 13.21 9.27 23.77
C SER A 159 14.48 8.48 23.44
N ALA A 160 14.48 7.15 23.60
CA ALA A 160 15.62 6.29 23.27
C ALA A 160 15.87 6.23 21.76
N ALA A 161 14.80 6.10 20.96
CA ALA A 161 14.90 6.15 19.50
C ALA A 161 15.46 7.50 19.04
N ILE A 162 14.89 8.61 19.52
CA ILE A 162 15.38 9.96 19.22
C ILE A 162 16.83 10.14 19.68
N SER A 163 17.21 9.67 20.87
CA SER A 163 18.56 9.83 21.39
C SER A 163 19.60 9.05 20.58
N THR A 164 19.29 7.83 20.17
CA THR A 164 20.17 7.01 19.32
C THR A 164 20.29 7.63 17.93
N THR A 165 19.19 8.08 17.33
CA THR A 165 19.21 8.76 16.04
C THR A 165 20.02 10.05 16.10
N LYS A 166 19.85 10.88 17.14
CA LYS A 166 20.66 12.09 17.34
C LYS A 166 22.15 11.78 17.44
N LYS A 167 22.55 10.78 18.25
CA LYS A 167 23.95 10.35 18.35
C LYS A 167 24.52 9.85 17.03
N CYS A 168 23.73 9.14 16.23
CA CYS A 168 24.15 8.67 14.91
C CYS A 168 24.22 9.81 13.89
N CYS A 169 23.34 10.81 13.97
CA CYS A 169 23.36 12.00 13.10
C CYS A 169 24.45 13.02 13.49
N GLU A 170 24.94 12.98 14.73
CA GLU A 170 26.11 13.73 15.20
C GLU A 170 27.44 13.08 14.77
N ASN A 171 27.39 11.86 14.22
CA ASN A 171 28.56 11.19 13.67
C ASN A 171 28.94 11.82 12.31
N VAL A 172 30.10 12.46 12.27
CA VAL A 172 30.66 13.13 11.08
C VAL A 172 30.94 12.20 9.90
N ASP A 173 30.96 10.89 10.12
CA ASP A 173 31.10 9.89 9.06
C ASP A 173 29.75 9.52 8.39
N VAL A 174 28.64 10.12 8.82
CA VAL A 174 27.30 9.90 8.24
C VAL A 174 26.96 11.01 7.24
N ASP A 175 27.38 10.81 6.00
CA ASP A 175 27.34 11.78 4.89
C ASP A 175 25.94 12.21 4.40
N TYR A 176 24.84 11.64 4.92
CA TYR A 176 23.61 11.53 4.11
C TYR A 176 22.41 12.43 4.48
N VAL A 177 22.50 13.29 5.50
CA VAL A 177 21.35 14.14 5.84
C VAL A 177 21.78 15.55 6.22
N HIS A 178 22.19 16.32 5.21
CA HIS A 178 22.11 17.77 5.32
C HIS A 178 20.64 18.20 5.20
N GLU A 179 20.09 18.69 6.32
CA GLU A 179 18.88 19.52 6.42
C GLU A 179 17.49 18.87 6.23
N ILE A 180 17.36 17.57 5.95
CA ILE A 180 16.03 16.93 5.83
C ILE A 180 15.50 16.45 7.19
N TRP A 181 14.50 17.17 7.71
CA TRP A 181 13.67 16.82 8.86
C TRP A 181 12.18 17.06 8.52
N PRO A 182 11.24 16.21 8.98
CA PRO A 182 11.38 15.19 10.02
C PRO A 182 11.76 13.78 9.52
N LEU A 183 12.46 13.04 10.38
CA LEU A 183 12.73 11.60 10.21
C LEU A 183 11.58 10.78 10.81
N TRP A 184 10.89 10.00 9.98
CA TRP A 184 10.00 8.96 10.45
C TRP A 184 10.81 7.74 10.84
N LEU A 185 10.65 7.23 12.06
CA LEU A 185 11.30 6.01 12.52
C LEU A 185 10.24 5.01 12.95
N CYS A 186 10.19 3.86 12.27
CA CYS A 186 9.27 2.80 12.61
C CYS A 186 10.00 1.44 12.66
N PRO A 187 10.10 0.82 13.85
CA PRO A 187 10.46 -0.59 13.93
C PRO A 187 9.40 -1.46 13.26
N LEU A 188 9.82 -2.36 12.39
CA LEU A 188 9.01 -3.33 11.67
C LEU A 188 9.30 -4.73 12.20
N LYS A 189 8.25 -5.51 12.45
CA LYS A 189 8.38 -6.94 12.71
C LYS A 189 8.88 -7.67 11.46
N GLY A 190 9.48 -8.84 11.68
CA GLY A 190 9.73 -9.81 10.63
C GLY A 190 8.45 -10.16 9.88
N CYS A 191 8.59 -10.44 8.59
CA CYS A 191 7.49 -10.84 7.73
C CYS A 191 7.78 -12.22 7.13
N ARG A 192 6.73 -12.99 6.87
CA ARG A 192 6.86 -14.24 6.13
C ARG A 192 7.29 -13.93 4.69
N THR A 193 8.23 -14.71 4.20
CA THR A 193 8.74 -14.62 2.82
C THR A 193 8.30 -15.85 2.02
N PRO A 194 8.13 -15.75 0.68
CA PRO A 194 8.38 -14.58 -0.18
C PRO A 194 7.33 -13.46 -0.03
N THR A 195 7.74 -12.20 -0.21
CA THR A 195 6.88 -11.01 -0.17
C THR A 195 7.52 -9.83 -0.91
N PHE A 196 6.71 -8.91 -1.44
CA PHE A 196 7.18 -7.60 -1.96
C PHE A 196 7.42 -6.56 -0.86
N HIS A 197 7.00 -6.83 0.37
CA HIS A 197 7.35 -5.97 1.47
C HIS A 197 8.86 -5.98 1.71
N PRO A 198 9.46 -4.83 2.08
CA PRO A 198 10.80 -4.79 2.61
C PRO A 198 10.97 -5.83 3.71
N VAL A 199 11.88 -6.77 3.44
CA VAL A 199 12.40 -7.79 4.36
C VAL A 199 13.92 -7.72 4.35
N THR A 200 14.54 -7.94 5.50
CA THR A 200 16.00 -8.05 5.61
C THR A 200 16.48 -9.32 4.93
N LYS A 201 17.59 -9.24 4.19
CA LYS A 201 18.29 -10.45 3.74
C LYS A 201 18.86 -11.19 4.96
N GLY A 202 18.53 -12.47 5.11
CA GLY A 202 18.93 -13.32 6.23
C GLY A 202 17.73 -13.86 7.01
N SER A 203 17.30 -15.08 6.67
CA SER A 203 16.34 -15.85 7.46
C SER A 203 16.91 -16.07 8.86
N SER A 204 16.07 -15.98 9.90
CA SER A 204 16.40 -16.68 11.14
C SER A 204 16.42 -18.18 10.83
N ASP A 205 17.59 -18.79 10.88
CA ASP A 205 17.78 -20.25 10.84
C ASP A 205 17.23 -20.87 12.14
N THR A 206 15.91 -20.77 12.32
CA THR A 206 15.23 -21.16 13.56
C THR A 206 14.88 -22.64 13.59
N GLY A 207 15.26 -23.42 12.56
CA GLY A 207 14.95 -24.85 12.47
C GLY A 207 13.46 -25.19 12.38
N THR A 208 12.58 -24.18 12.44
CA THR A 208 11.15 -24.28 12.17
C THR A 208 10.93 -23.82 10.74
N GLY A 209 10.41 -24.67 9.86
CA GLY A 209 10.26 -24.42 8.41
C GLY A 209 9.34 -23.27 7.98
N ASP A 210 9.20 -22.21 8.79
CA ASP A 210 8.47 -20.99 8.50
C ASP A 210 9.49 -19.89 8.14
N ASN A 211 9.60 -19.54 6.85
CA ASN A 211 10.57 -18.56 6.35
C ASN A 211 10.21 -17.13 6.81
N MET A 212 10.59 -16.78 8.04
CA MET A 212 10.36 -15.47 8.66
C MET A 212 11.62 -14.58 8.56
N SER A 213 11.44 -13.33 8.13
CA SER A 213 12.53 -12.34 8.13
C SER A 213 12.85 -11.84 9.55
N GLN A 214 14.03 -11.25 9.73
CA GLN A 214 14.31 -10.49 10.95
C GLN A 214 13.47 -9.20 11.02
N PRO A 215 13.24 -8.66 12.24
CA PRO A 215 12.76 -7.29 12.40
C PRO A 215 13.71 -6.26 11.76
N MET A 216 13.19 -5.11 11.35
CA MET A 216 13.97 -4.03 10.73
C MET A 216 13.53 -2.64 11.19
N LEU A 217 14.28 -1.60 10.83
CA LEU A 217 13.90 -0.21 11.07
C LEU A 217 13.54 0.47 9.75
N ASN A 218 12.28 0.88 9.60
CA ASN A 218 11.83 1.76 8.53
C ASN A 218 12.20 3.21 8.87
N ILE A 219 12.89 3.87 7.95
CA ILE A 219 13.31 5.27 8.06
C ILE A 219 12.66 6.04 6.91
N GLY A 220 11.71 6.91 7.23
CA GLY A 220 11.13 7.85 6.26
C GLY A 220 11.88 9.17 6.31
N VAL A 221 12.33 9.62 5.14
CA VAL A 221 13.03 10.89 4.96
C VAL A 221 12.12 11.77 4.11
N TRP A 222 11.61 12.86 4.70
CA TRP A 222 10.63 13.75 4.07
C TRP A 222 11.19 15.17 4.01
N GLY A 223 11.36 15.71 2.80
CA GLY A 223 11.85 17.06 2.60
C GLY A 223 11.99 17.41 1.13
N TRP A 224 12.43 18.64 0.87
CA TRP A 224 12.73 19.10 -0.48
C TRP A 224 14.02 18.44 -0.97
N GLY A 225 13.94 17.70 -2.08
CA GLY A 225 15.11 17.20 -2.78
C GLY A 225 15.76 18.27 -3.66
N PRO A 226 16.92 17.98 -4.27
CA PRO A 226 17.49 18.84 -5.30
C PRO A 226 16.49 19.13 -6.41
N LEU A 227 16.52 20.36 -6.92
CA LEU A 227 15.71 20.75 -8.08
C LEU A 227 16.26 20.18 -9.39
N ASP A 228 17.56 19.86 -9.43
CA ASP A 228 18.20 19.24 -10.58
C ASP A 228 17.83 17.74 -10.68
N PRO A 229 17.24 17.28 -11.79
CA PRO A 229 16.79 15.90 -11.94
C PRO A 229 17.91 14.85 -11.87
N GLU A 230 19.10 15.14 -12.39
CA GLU A 230 20.23 14.21 -12.38
C GLU A 230 20.84 14.08 -10.98
N GLU A 231 20.96 15.19 -10.26
CA GLU A 231 21.35 15.18 -8.84
C GLU A 231 20.31 14.43 -7.98
N PHE A 232 19.02 14.67 -8.22
CA PHE A 232 17.94 13.95 -7.53
C PHE A 232 18.02 12.44 -7.77
N LYS A 233 18.20 12.01 -9.02
CA LYS A 233 18.37 10.61 -9.38
C LYS A 233 19.61 10.00 -8.70
N THR A 234 20.77 10.64 -8.83
CA THR A 234 22.04 10.17 -8.27
C THR A 234 21.94 9.94 -6.75
N LYS A 235 21.27 10.85 -6.02
CA LYS A 235 21.02 10.68 -4.59
C LYS A 235 20.05 9.52 -4.30
N ASN A 236 19.05 9.29 -5.13
CA ASN A 236 18.15 8.16 -4.91
C ASN A 236 18.86 6.81 -5.18
N GLU A 237 19.70 6.72 -6.21
CA GLU A 237 20.52 5.54 -6.50
C GLU A 237 21.54 5.25 -5.39
N ALA A 238 22.18 6.28 -4.84
CA ALA A 238 23.11 6.13 -3.71
C ALA A 238 22.39 5.62 -2.44
N LEU A 239 21.19 6.12 -2.16
CA LEU A 239 20.35 5.64 -1.05
C LEU A 239 19.96 4.17 -1.25
N GLU A 240 19.54 3.81 -2.47
CA GLU A 240 19.16 2.43 -2.82
C GLU A 240 20.33 1.46 -2.68
N LYS A 241 21.52 1.85 -3.16
CA LYS A 241 22.76 1.10 -2.97
C LYS A 241 23.07 0.90 -1.49
N LYS A 242 22.98 1.96 -0.68
CA LYS A 242 23.27 1.87 0.76
C LYS A 242 22.30 0.95 1.49
N LEU A 243 21.02 1.01 1.13
CA LEU A 243 20.00 0.11 1.67
C LEU A 243 20.32 -1.35 1.33
N MET A 244 20.73 -1.64 0.08
CA MET A 244 21.12 -2.99 -0.32
C MET A 244 22.34 -3.52 0.46
N GLU A 245 23.38 -2.69 0.68
CA GLU A 245 24.54 -3.04 1.50
C GLU A 245 24.15 -3.41 2.94
N LEU A 246 23.14 -2.75 3.48
CA LEU A 246 22.61 -2.99 4.83
C LEU A 246 21.57 -4.13 4.88
N GLY A 247 21.37 -4.85 3.77
CA GLY A 247 20.37 -5.91 3.65
C GLY A 247 18.92 -5.42 3.65
N GLY A 248 18.70 -4.10 3.53
CA GLY A 248 17.40 -3.45 3.40
C GLY A 248 17.03 -3.14 1.95
N ARG A 249 15.94 -2.42 1.76
CA ARG A 249 15.49 -1.93 0.45
C ARG A 249 14.59 -0.71 0.62
N LYS A 250 14.43 0.06 -0.45
CA LYS A 250 13.56 1.23 -0.50
C LYS A 250 12.12 0.81 -0.77
N TRP A 251 11.18 1.60 -0.27
CA TRP A 251 9.77 1.39 -0.56
C TRP A 251 9.46 1.72 -2.03
N LEU A 252 8.76 0.81 -2.72
CA LEU A 252 8.41 0.95 -4.15
C LEU A 252 7.41 2.07 -4.45
N TYR A 253 6.82 2.70 -3.42
CA TYR A 253 5.95 3.86 -3.62
C TYR A 253 6.71 5.18 -3.76
N ALA A 254 7.99 5.21 -3.35
CA ALA A 254 8.88 6.33 -3.60
C ALA A 254 9.48 6.22 -5.01
N HIS A 255 10.08 7.30 -5.52
CA HIS A 255 10.84 7.22 -6.77
C HIS A 255 11.95 6.17 -6.65
N THR A 256 11.88 5.07 -7.39
CA THR A 256 12.90 4.02 -7.37
C THR A 256 13.68 4.01 -8.67
N TYR A 257 14.99 3.78 -8.59
CA TYR A 257 15.88 3.75 -9.76
C TYR A 257 16.63 2.42 -9.89
N TYR A 258 16.09 1.36 -9.27
CA TYR A 258 16.60 0.00 -9.42
C TYR A 258 16.67 -0.41 -10.89
N THR A 259 17.78 -1.06 -11.26
CA THR A 259 17.81 -1.83 -12.49
C THR A 259 16.91 -3.06 -12.35
N GLU A 260 16.48 -3.63 -13.48
CA GLU A 260 15.68 -4.85 -13.49
C GLU A 260 16.38 -6.00 -12.72
N GLU A 261 17.69 -6.13 -12.89
CA GLU A 261 18.51 -7.13 -12.19
C GLU A 261 18.50 -6.92 -10.67
N GLN A 262 18.69 -5.68 -10.21
CA GLN A 262 18.64 -5.34 -8.78
C GLN A 262 17.26 -5.62 -8.18
N PHE A 263 16.19 -5.31 -8.92
CA PHE A 263 14.84 -5.58 -8.45
C PHE A 263 14.58 -7.10 -8.34
N ARG A 264 15.06 -7.89 -9.30
CA ARG A 264 14.96 -9.36 -9.30
C ARG A 264 15.73 -10.00 -8.16
N GLU A 265 16.86 -9.41 -7.76
CA GLU A 265 17.64 -9.91 -6.62
C GLU A 265 16.91 -9.65 -5.28
N LEU A 266 16.10 -8.61 -5.21
CA LEU A 266 15.36 -8.24 -4.00
C LEU A 266 14.02 -8.97 -3.88
N ASN A 267 13.39 -9.36 -4.99
CA ASN A 267 12.01 -9.85 -5.01
C ASN A 267 11.90 -11.19 -5.75
N ASP A 268 11.16 -12.14 -5.16
CA ASP A 268 10.92 -13.45 -5.77
C ASP A 268 9.99 -13.32 -6.99
N ARG A 269 10.59 -13.36 -8.17
CA ARG A 269 9.89 -13.22 -9.45
C ARG A 269 8.94 -14.39 -9.70
N CYS A 270 9.36 -15.62 -9.41
CA CYS A 270 8.57 -16.82 -9.70
C CYS A 270 7.29 -16.79 -8.88
N TRP A 271 7.42 -16.54 -7.57
CA TRP A 271 6.27 -16.38 -6.68
C TRP A 271 5.31 -15.27 -7.13
N TYR A 272 5.85 -14.12 -7.54
CA TYR A 272 5.03 -13.02 -8.07
C TYR A 272 4.27 -13.39 -9.35
N GLN A 273 4.96 -14.06 -10.28
CA GLN A 273 4.37 -14.49 -11.55
C GLN A 273 3.25 -15.49 -11.31
N GLU A 274 3.45 -16.45 -10.40
CA GLU A 274 2.42 -17.41 -10.00
C GLU A 274 1.18 -16.71 -9.41
N LEU A 275 1.36 -15.70 -8.55
CA LEU A 275 0.24 -14.89 -8.04
C LEU A 275 -0.50 -14.17 -9.18
N ARG A 276 0.24 -13.54 -10.08
CA ARG A 276 -0.36 -12.84 -11.23
C ARG A 276 -1.12 -13.81 -12.15
N GLU A 277 -0.59 -15.00 -12.39
CA GLU A 277 -1.25 -16.01 -13.20
C GLU A 277 -2.53 -16.51 -12.52
N ARG A 278 -2.44 -16.84 -11.22
CA ARG A 278 -3.58 -17.31 -10.41
C ARG A 278 -4.76 -16.34 -10.41
N TYR A 279 -4.48 -15.04 -10.36
CA TYR A 279 -5.51 -13.98 -10.32
C TYR A 279 -5.67 -13.20 -11.63
N PHE A 280 -5.26 -13.80 -12.76
CA PHE A 280 -5.47 -13.24 -14.10
C PHE A 280 -4.87 -11.84 -14.31
N ALA A 281 -3.85 -11.49 -13.55
CA ALA A 281 -3.11 -10.24 -13.63
C ALA A 281 -1.85 -10.36 -14.49
N ASN A 282 -1.74 -11.29 -15.42
CA ASN A 282 -0.55 -11.52 -16.25
C ASN A 282 -0.29 -10.44 -17.33
N ARG A 283 -1.03 -9.34 -17.35
CA ARG A 283 -0.91 -8.29 -18.37
C ARG A 283 -0.59 -6.94 -17.74
N LEU A 284 0.37 -6.23 -18.33
CA LEU A 284 0.82 -4.91 -17.88
C LEU A 284 -0.06 -3.79 -18.45
N ARG A 285 0.04 -2.60 -17.85
CA ARG A 285 -0.55 -1.37 -18.37
C ARG A 285 0.09 -1.01 -19.73
N GLN A 286 -0.63 -0.22 -20.54
CA GLN A 286 -0.18 0.21 -21.86
C GLN A 286 1.10 1.02 -21.71
N GLY A 287 2.14 0.63 -22.44
CA GLY A 287 3.40 1.37 -22.52
C GLY A 287 4.50 0.89 -21.56
N GLU A 288 4.24 -0.07 -20.68
CA GLU A 288 5.29 -0.70 -19.86
C GLU A 288 5.92 -1.87 -20.67
N LYS A 289 7.17 -1.70 -21.13
CA LYS A 289 8.00 -2.86 -21.48
C LYS A 289 8.30 -3.60 -20.19
N GLU A 290 8.17 -4.93 -20.22
CA GLU A 290 8.29 -5.83 -19.06
C GLU A 290 9.15 -5.31 -17.89
N TRP A 291 8.51 -4.74 -16.85
CA TRP A 291 8.78 -4.94 -15.40
C TRP A 291 7.76 -4.13 -14.54
N PRO A 292 7.36 -4.57 -13.32
CA PRO A 292 6.59 -3.76 -12.37
C PRO A 292 7.29 -2.49 -11.89
#